data_AF-A0AAP8T2I0-F1
#
_entry.id   AF-A0AAP8T2I0-F1
#
_cell.length_a   1.000
_cell.length_b   1.000
_cell.length_c   1.000
_cell.angle_alpha   90.00
_cell.angle_beta   90.00
_cell.angle_gamma   90.00
#
_symmetry.space_group_name_H-M   'P 1'
#
loop_
_entity.id
_entity.type
_entity.pdbx_description
1 polymer ?
#
loop_
_entity_poly.entity_id
_entity_poly.type
_entity_poly.pdbx_seq_one_letter_code
_entity_poly.pdbx_strand_id
1 'polypeptide(L)'
;VSMSLPANQIKNLLKSKAVKSVWSNKTFTIDPPKENDQLKADEANVGNYTPYDALDRLHAEGFTGKGIKVGILDTGIDYNHPDLKDAFKGGYDFVENDNDPMETT
;
A
#
# COMPACT_ATOMS: atom_id res chain seq x y z
N VAL A 1 11.38 -2.93 -16.78
CA VAL A 1 12.00 -1.67 -17.27
C VAL A 1 10.89 -0.67 -17.53
N SER A 2 10.97 0.53 -16.95
CA SER A 2 10.18 1.69 -17.35
C SER A 2 11.09 2.66 -18.12
N MET A 3 10.56 3.37 -19.11
CA MET A 3 11.31 4.37 -19.89
C MET A 3 10.37 5.37 -20.55
N SER A 4 10.86 6.59 -20.73
CA SER A 4 10.17 7.64 -21.49
C SER A 4 10.65 7.62 -22.94
N LEU A 5 9.71 7.59 -23.89
CA LEU A 5 10.00 7.45 -25.31
C LEU A 5 9.06 8.34 -26.14
N PRO A 6 9.51 8.89 -27.28
CA PRO A 6 8.62 9.48 -28.26
C PRO A 6 7.62 8.45 -28.81
N ALA A 7 6.37 8.85 -29.01
CA ALA A 7 5.29 7.94 -29.44
C ALA A 7 5.59 7.20 -30.76
N ASN A 8 6.30 7.84 -31.69
CA ASN A 8 6.69 7.25 -32.96
C ASN A 8 7.74 6.12 -32.83
N GLN A 9 8.43 6.01 -31.69
CA GLN A 9 9.43 4.96 -31.46
C GLN A 9 8.85 3.66 -30.89
N ILE A 10 7.60 3.66 -30.41
CA ILE A 10 6.94 2.47 -29.83
C ILE A 10 6.87 1.33 -30.86
N LYS A 11 6.57 1.65 -32.13
CA LYS A 11 6.50 0.65 -33.21
C LYS A 11 7.84 -0.03 -33.49
N ASN A 12 8.96 0.67 -33.29
CA ASN A 12 10.28 0.08 -33.46
C ASN A 12 10.62 -0.85 -32.30
N LEU A 13 10.18 -0.49 -31.09
CA LEU A 13 10.37 -1.32 -29.90
C LEU A 13 9.66 -2.67 -30.03
N LEU A 14 8.41 -2.67 -30.51
CA LEU A 14 7.59 -3.88 -30.73
C LEU A 14 8.14 -4.82 -31.83
N LYS A 15 9.03 -4.33 -32.72
CA LYS A 15 9.69 -5.17 -33.72
C LYS A 15 10.87 -5.96 -33.14
N SER A 16 11.37 -5.58 -31.97
CA SER A 16 12.49 -6.25 -31.33
C SER A 16 12.07 -7.62 -30.79
N LYS A 17 12.87 -8.66 -31.06
CA LYS A 17 12.67 -9.99 -30.46
C LYS A 17 12.84 -9.99 -28.93
N ALA A 18 13.48 -8.96 -28.38
CA ALA A 18 13.64 -8.81 -26.93
C ALA A 18 12.37 -8.28 -26.24
N VAL A 19 11.40 -7.73 -26.99
CA VAL A 19 10.25 -7.02 -26.44
C VAL A 19 8.98 -7.80 -26.76
N LYS A 20 8.38 -8.40 -25.73
CA LYS A 20 7.12 -9.15 -25.86
C LYS A 20 5.90 -8.23 -25.94
N SER A 21 5.87 -7.17 -25.15
CA SER A 21 4.71 -6.26 -25.05
C SER A 21 5.13 -4.91 -24.50
N VAL A 22 4.34 -3.87 -24.79
CA VAL A 22 4.51 -2.50 -24.27
C VAL A 22 3.19 -2.04 -23.68
N TRP A 23 3.25 -1.47 -22.48
CA TRP A 23 2.09 -1.01 -21.73
C TRP A 23 2.31 0.46 -21.33
N SER A 24 1.24 1.27 -21.37
CA SER A 24 1.32 2.65 -20.88
C SER A 24 1.54 2.64 -19.37
N ASN A 25 2.46 3.48 -18.90
CA ASN A 25 2.49 3.82 -17.48
C ASN A 25 1.25 4.66 -17.17
N LYS A 26 0.48 4.27 -16.15
CA LYS A 26 -0.76 4.97 -15.75
C LYS A 26 -0.57 5.53 -14.35
N THR A 27 -1.05 6.74 -14.13
CA THR A 27 -1.09 7.37 -12.81
C THR A 27 -2.45 7.13 -12.19
N PHE A 28 -2.45 6.75 -10.91
CA PHE A 28 -3.64 6.63 -10.08
C PHE A 28 -3.55 7.64 -8.95
N THR A 29 -4.68 8.20 -8.55
CA THR A 29 -4.79 9.14 -7.44
C THR A 29 -5.90 8.67 -6.51
N ILE A 30 -5.67 8.82 -5.20
CA ILE A 30 -6.68 8.58 -4.18
C ILE A 30 -7.14 9.96 -3.73
N ASP A 31 -8.46 10.19 -3.74
CA ASP A 31 -9.01 11.42 -3.19
C ASP A 31 -8.96 11.34 -1.66
N PRO A 32 -8.41 12.35 -0.96
CA PRO A 32 -8.41 12.35 0.50
C PRO A 32 -9.85 12.34 1.02
N PRO A 33 -10.12 11.68 2.15
CA PRO A 33 -11.43 11.72 2.78
C PRO A 33 -11.80 13.18 3.11
N LYS A 34 -13.03 13.56 2.79
CA LYS A 34 -13.52 14.92 3.07
C LYS A 34 -13.70 15.06 4.59
N GLU A 35 -13.17 16.12 5.20
CA GLU A 35 -13.17 16.36 6.66
C GLU A 35 -14.55 16.23 7.35
N ASN A 36 -15.65 16.37 6.61
CA ASN A 36 -17.02 16.27 7.13
C ASN A 36 -17.71 14.93 6.86
N ASP A 37 -17.08 14.04 6.10
CA ASP A 37 -17.42 12.63 6.20
C ASP A 37 -16.74 12.18 7.48
N GLN A 38 -17.46 12.24 8.63
CA GLN A 38 -17.10 11.40 9.75
C GLN A 38 -16.75 10.05 9.14
N LEU A 39 -15.51 9.60 9.33
CA LEU A 39 -15.18 8.20 9.13
C LEU A 39 -16.14 7.48 10.07
N LYS A 40 -17.33 7.15 9.56
CA LYS A 40 -18.06 6.00 10.00
C LYS A 40 -17.09 4.92 9.61
N ALA A 41 -16.16 4.61 10.53
CA ALA A 41 -15.57 3.29 10.58
C ALA A 41 -16.75 2.40 10.29
N ASP A 42 -16.73 1.73 9.13
CA ASP A 42 -17.90 1.00 8.66
C ASP A 42 -18.41 0.28 9.89
N GLU A 43 -19.55 0.76 10.43
CA GLU A 43 -20.33 -0.01 11.36
C GLU A 43 -20.88 -1.05 10.42
N ALA A 44 -20.01 -2.02 10.10
CA ALA A 44 -20.37 -3.26 9.50
C ALA A 44 -21.45 -3.70 10.45
N ASN A 45 -22.70 -3.53 10.02
CA ASN A 45 -23.90 -3.95 10.69
C ASN A 45 -23.91 -5.48 10.61
N VAL A 46 -22.85 -6.09 11.11
CA VAL A 46 -22.73 -7.51 11.39
C VAL A 46 -23.28 -7.59 12.79
N GLY A 47 -24.61 -7.72 12.88
CA GLY A 47 -25.24 -8.05 14.14
C GLY A 47 -24.47 -9.21 14.78
N ASN A 48 -23.86 -8.94 15.93
CA ASN A 48 -23.05 -9.86 16.74
C ASN A 48 -21.62 -10.19 16.27
N TYR A 49 -20.98 -9.39 15.41
CA TYR A 49 -19.53 -9.51 15.18
C TYR A 49 -18.83 -8.30 15.80
N THR A 50 -18.42 -8.44 17.06
CA THR A 50 -17.33 -7.64 17.61
C THR A 50 -16.05 -8.21 17.00
N PRO A 51 -15.36 -7.51 16.07
CA PRO A 51 -14.13 -8.04 15.46
C PRO A 51 -13.08 -8.40 16.51
N TYR A 52 -13.17 -7.74 17.67
CA TYR A 52 -12.31 -7.94 18.84
C TYR A 52 -12.49 -9.32 19.48
N ASP A 53 -13.69 -9.89 19.63
CA ASP A 53 -13.86 -11.18 20.31
C ASP A 53 -13.21 -12.32 19.51
N ALA A 54 -13.36 -12.29 18.18
CA ALA A 54 -12.73 -13.26 17.30
C ALA A 54 -11.21 -13.05 17.21
N LEU A 55 -10.74 -11.80 17.20
CA LEU A 55 -9.32 -11.46 17.20
C LEU A 55 -8.64 -11.89 18.51
N ASP A 56 -9.26 -11.59 19.65
CA ASP A 56 -8.78 -11.97 20.98
C ASP A 56 -8.70 -13.48 21.12
N ARG A 57 -9.70 -14.20 20.60
CA ARG A 57 -9.67 -15.66 20.51
C ARG A 57 -8.48 -16.15 19.68
N LEU A 58 -8.26 -15.61 18.49
CA LEU A 58 -7.13 -16.01 17.63
C LEU A 58 -5.78 -15.73 18.29
N HIS A 59 -5.64 -14.58 18.96
CA HIS A 59 -4.46 -14.25 19.74
C HIS A 59 -4.26 -15.20 20.93
N ALA A 60 -5.34 -15.56 21.64
CA ALA A 60 -5.31 -16.55 22.72
C ALA A 60 -4.95 -17.96 22.23
N GLU A 61 -5.34 -18.30 21.00
CA GLU A 61 -4.93 -19.53 20.30
C GLU A 61 -3.48 -19.44 19.74
N GLY A 62 -2.82 -18.28 19.85
CA GLY A 62 -1.43 -18.05 19.46
C GLY A 62 -1.23 -17.50 18.04
N PHE A 63 -2.30 -17.21 17.31
CA PHE A 63 -2.25 -16.69 15.94
C PHE A 63 -2.15 -15.16 15.94
N THR A 64 -0.93 -14.64 16.05
CA THR A 64 -0.66 -13.19 16.15
C THR A 64 -0.07 -12.58 14.87
N GLY A 65 0.15 -13.38 13.84
CA GLY A 65 0.91 -12.96 12.65
C GLY A 65 2.42 -12.84 12.88
N LYS A 66 2.94 -13.25 14.05
CA LYS A 66 4.40 -13.26 14.32
C LYS A 66 5.15 -14.06 13.25
N GLY A 67 6.13 -13.41 12.62
CA GLY A 67 6.94 -13.99 11.55
C GLY A 67 6.41 -13.74 10.13
N ILE A 68 5.19 -13.18 10.00
CA ILE A 68 4.63 -12.74 8.73
C ILE A 68 5.03 -11.28 8.49
N LYS A 69 5.36 -10.94 7.23
CA LYS A 69 5.60 -9.56 6.79
C LYS A 69 4.48 -9.13 5.86
N VAL A 70 3.97 -7.92 6.09
CA VAL A 70 2.94 -7.29 5.24
C VAL A 70 3.54 -6.03 4.65
N GLY A 71 3.43 -5.86 3.33
CA GLY A 71 3.85 -4.66 2.62
C GLY A 71 2.64 -3.78 2.33
N ILE A 72 2.73 -2.50 2.69
CA ILE A 72 1.70 -1.48 2.44
C ILE A 72 2.23 -0.57 1.34
N LEU A 73 1.46 -0.39 0.27
CA LEU A 73 1.75 0.52 -0.84
C LEU A 73 0.76 1.68 -0.77
N ASP A 74 1.16 2.76 -0.10
CA ASP A 74 0.31 3.91 0.21
C ASP A 74 1.15 5.20 0.25
N THR A 75 0.67 6.23 0.93
CA THR A 75 1.37 7.52 1.16
C THR A 75 2.61 7.43 2.04
N GLY A 76 2.76 6.35 2.81
CA GLY A 76 3.87 6.17 3.74
C GLY A 76 3.39 5.56 5.05
N ILE A 77 4.19 5.70 6.10
CA ILE A 77 3.84 5.30 7.47
C ILE A 77 4.46 6.26 8.48
N ASP A 78 3.66 6.73 9.44
CA ASP A 78 4.21 7.30 10.67
C ASP A 78 4.78 6.18 11.55
N TYR A 79 6.05 5.84 11.32
CA TYR A 79 6.76 4.83 12.09
C TYR A 79 7.13 5.29 13.50
N ASN A 80 6.86 6.55 13.88
CA ASN A 80 7.00 7.02 15.27
C ASN A 80 5.71 6.82 16.09
N HIS A 81 4.60 6.48 15.44
CA HIS A 81 3.33 6.23 16.12
C HIS A 81 3.49 5.13 17.19
N PRO A 82 3.04 5.34 18.44
CA PRO A 82 3.27 4.41 19.55
C PRO A 82 2.76 2.99 19.27
N ASP A 83 1.68 2.86 18.50
CA ASP A 83 1.07 1.56 18.15
C ASP A 83 1.72 0.88 16.94
N LEU A 84 2.48 1.61 16.11
CA LEU A 84 3.03 1.09 14.84
C LEU A 84 4.54 0.88 14.88
N LYS A 85 5.28 1.64 15.69
CA LYS A 85 6.74 1.61 15.76
C LYS A 85 7.32 0.21 15.94
N ASP A 86 6.68 -0.63 16.76
CA ASP A 86 7.16 -1.97 17.07
C ASP A 86 6.83 -2.97 15.94
N ALA A 87 5.79 -2.68 15.16
CA ALA A 87 5.37 -3.45 14.00
C ALA A 87 6.17 -3.08 12.74
N PHE A 88 6.70 -1.85 12.65
CA PHE A 88 7.51 -1.41 11.51
C PHE A 88 8.78 -2.26 11.33
N LYS A 89 9.08 -2.63 10.08
CA LYS A 89 10.23 -3.47 9.70
C LYS A 89 11.03 -2.90 8.51
N GLY A 90 10.86 -1.61 8.21
CA GLY A 90 11.48 -0.93 7.07
C GLY A 90 10.48 -0.65 5.93
N GLY A 91 10.90 0.21 5.02
CA GLY A 91 10.15 0.61 3.83
C GLY A 91 11.04 1.37 2.85
N TYR A 92 10.48 1.79 1.73
CA TYR A 92 11.16 2.55 0.70
C TYR A 92 10.16 3.54 0.11
N ASP A 93 10.58 4.80 -0.05
CA ASP A 93 9.76 5.77 -0.74
C ASP A 93 10.13 5.82 -2.23
N PHE A 94 9.17 5.49 -3.09
CA PHE A 94 9.33 5.54 -4.54
C PHE A 94 9.07 6.94 -5.13
N VAL A 95 8.53 7.88 -4.34
CA VAL A 95 8.29 9.27 -4.75
C VAL A 95 9.56 10.09 -4.60
N GLU A 96 10.19 10.10 -3.41
CA GLU A 96 11.48 10.77 -3.16
C GLU A 96 12.70 9.90 -3.50
N ASN A 97 12.47 8.61 -3.75
CA ASN A 97 13.49 7.62 -4.16
C ASN A 97 14.58 7.45 -3.09
N ASP A 98 14.17 7.25 -1.84
CA ASP A 98 15.05 6.98 -0.72
C ASP A 98 14.50 5.87 0.21
N ASN A 99 15.24 5.59 1.29
CA ASN A 99 14.87 4.55 2.26
C ASN A 99 14.04 5.09 3.44
N ASP A 100 13.47 6.30 3.33
CA ASP A 100 12.64 6.90 4.38
C ASP A 100 11.15 6.85 3.98
N PRO A 101 10.38 5.84 4.45
CA PRO A 101 8.98 5.70 4.12
C PRO A 101 8.07 6.56 5.02
N MET A 102 8.61 7.59 5.68
CA MET A 102 7.82 8.47 6.52
C MET A 102 6.69 9.08 5.70
N GLU A 103 5.48 9.09 6.25
CA GLU A 103 4.39 9.79 5.59
C GLU A 103 4.70 11.30 5.53
N THR A 104 4.80 11.83 4.32
CA THR A 104 5.00 13.25 4.05
C THR A 104 3.73 13.84 3.42
N THR A 105 3.38 15.07 3.80
CA THR A 105 2.21 15.82 3.29
C THR A 105 2.41 16.34 1.88
#